data_AF-R7LIA6-F1
#
_entry.id   AF-R7LIA6-F1
#
_cell.length_a   1.000
_cell.length_b   1.000
_cell.length_c   1.000
_cell.angle_alpha   90.00
_cell.angle_beta   90.00
_cell.angle_gamma   90.00
#
_symmetry.space_group_name_H-M   'P 1'
#
loop_
_entity.id
_entity.type
_entity.pdbx_description
1 polymer ?
#
loop_
_entity_poly.entity_id
_entity_poly.type
_entity_poly.pdbx_seq_one_letter_code
_entity_poly.pdbx_strand_id
1 'polypeptide(L)' 'MIRIQSTYNKFIQKESAKGNVKTITPQAALRIDIGISEAFTKASEKAKRKQINSAIAIAKRIFKVFKNYK' A
#
# COMPACT_ATOMS: atom_id res chain seq x y z
N MET A 1 21.44 35.03 -0.26
CA MET A 1 19.99 34.72 -0.22
C MET A 1 19.69 33.92 1.03
N ILE A 2 18.91 34.46 1.96
CA ILE A 2 18.49 33.72 3.16
C ILE A 2 17.21 32.94 2.80
N ARG A 3 17.30 31.61 2.79
CA ARG A 3 16.13 30.74 2.55
C ARG A 3 15.19 30.89 3.75
N ILE A 4 14.04 31.54 3.54
CA ILE A 4 13.01 31.69 4.58
C ILE A 4 12.54 30.28 4.96
N GLN A 5 12.95 29.81 6.14
CA GLN A 5 12.41 28.58 6.72
C GLN A 5 10.98 28.82 7.18
N SER A 6 10.05 28.01 6.68
CA SER A 6 8.68 27.93 7.17
C SER A 6 8.66 27.75 8.69
N THR A 7 7.70 28.39 9.36
CA THR A 7 7.47 28.29 10.81
C THR A 7 7.30 26.83 11.25
N TYR A 8 6.68 26.01 10.40
CA TYR A 8 6.53 24.57 10.63
C TYR A 8 7.88 23.83 10.71
N ASN A 9 8.79 24.09 9.77
CA ASN A 9 10.11 23.45 9.76
C ASN A 9 10.93 23.83 11.00
N LYS A 10 10.81 25.08 11.47
CA LYS A 10 11.45 25.53 12.72
C LYS A 10 10.89 24.81 13.94
N PHE A 11 9.57 24.62 14.01
CA PHE A 11 8.91 23.89 15.09
C PHE A 11 9.36 22.42 15.12
N ILE A 12 9.32 21.72 13.99
CA ILE A 12 9.73 20.31 13.90
C ILE A 12 11.22 20.13 14.27
N GLN A 13 12.11 21.03 13.84
CA GLN A 13 13.52 20.97 14.23
C GLN A 13 13.71 21.15 15.74
N LYS A 14 12.96 22.07 16.38
CA LYS A 14 13.00 22.27 17.83
C LYS A 14 12.48 21.05 18.60
N GLU A 15 11.35 20.49 18.19
CA GLU A 15 10.78 19.31 18.85
C GLU A 15 11.60 18.03 18.60
N SER A 16 12.27 17.95 17.45
CA SER A 16 13.20 16.85 17.18
C SER A 16 14.47 16.94 18.03
N ALA A 17 15.02 18.14 18.22
CA ALA A 17 16.15 18.36 19.14
C ALA A 17 15.82 18.03 20.60
N LYS A 18 14.54 18.16 21.01
CA LYS A 18 14.05 17.75 22.34
C LYS A 18 13.78 16.25 22.46
N GLY A 19 13.88 15.50 21.36
CA GLY A 19 13.56 14.06 21.32
C GLY A 19 12.07 13.72 21.25
N ASN A 20 11.19 14.74 21.20
CA ASN A 20 9.73 14.55 21.13
C ASN A 20 9.28 14.05 19.75
N VAL A 21 10.05 14.36 18.70
CA VAL A 21 9.73 13.99 17.32
C VAL A 21 10.94 13.33 16.65
N LYS A 22 10.78 12.10 16.17
CA LYS A 22 11.79 11.44 15.33
C LYS A 22 11.57 11.84 13.87
N THR A 23 12.47 12.65 13.32
CA THR A 23 12.49 12.94 11.88
C THR A 23 13.21 11.81 11.14
N ILE A 24 12.65 11.39 10.01
CA ILE A 24 13.31 10.45 9.09
C ILE A 24 13.96 11.21 7.94
N THR A 25 15.06 10.67 7.40
CA THR A 25 15.68 11.26 6.21
C THR A 25 14.80 11.05 4.98
N PRO A 26 14.90 11.89 3.93
CA PRO A 26 14.17 11.67 2.69
C PRO A 26 14.38 10.27 2.09
N GLN A 27 15.60 9.73 2.21
CA GLN A 27 15.92 8.38 1.75
C GLN A 27 15.26 7.28 2.58
N ALA A 28 15.03 7.52 3.88
CA ALA A 28 14.29 6.60 4.73
C ALA A 28 12.80 6.65 4.41
N ALA A 29 12.24 7.84 4.16
CA ALA A 29 10.85 8.00 3.71
C ALA A 29 10.61 7.26 2.38
N LEU A 30 11.48 7.47 1.39
CA LEU A 30 11.38 6.79 0.09
C LEU A 30 11.40 5.26 0.23
N ARG A 31 12.25 4.70 1.11
CA ARG A 31 12.29 3.26 1.36
C ARG A 31 10.99 2.72 1.96
N ILE A 32 10.36 3.50 2.85
CA ILE A 32 9.06 3.14 3.41
C ILE A 32 7.99 3.13 2.31
N ASP A 33 7.96 4.16 1.47
CA ASP A 33 6.98 4.27 0.39
C ASP A 33 7.12 3.12 -0.63
N ILE A 34 8.36 2.75 -0.99
CA ILE A 34 8.63 1.58 -1.84
C ILE A 34 8.11 0.30 -1.18
N GLY A 35 8.44 0.08 0.10
CA GLY A 35 7.99 -1.10 0.84
C GLY A 35 6.47 -1.20 0.93
N ILE A 36 5.79 -0.08 1.14
CA ILE A 36 4.32 0.01 1.11
C ILE A 36 3.81 -0.37 -0.28
N SER A 37 4.34 0.22 -1.34
CA SER A 37 3.92 -0.04 -2.72
C SER A 37 4.08 -1.52 -3.10
N GLU A 38 5.20 -2.15 -2.73
CA GLU A 38 5.43 -3.58 -2.94
C GLU A 38 4.43 -4.46 -2.19
N ALA A 39 4.12 -4.12 -0.94
CA ALA A 39 3.16 -4.85 -0.13
C ALA A 39 1.75 -4.79 -0.74
N PHE A 40 1.32 -3.60 -1.18
CA PHE A 40 0.03 -3.42 -1.87
C PHE A 40 -0.01 -4.17 -3.21
N THR A 41 1.09 -4.17 -3.96
CA THR A 41 1.19 -4.92 -5.22
C THR A 41 1.04 -6.42 -4.99
N LYS A 42 1.77 -6.99 -4.03
CA LYS A 42 1.66 -8.42 -3.65
C LYS A 42 0.25 -8.78 -3.18
N ALA A 43 -0.38 -7.92 -2.38
CA ALA A 43 -1.76 -8.12 -1.93
C ALA A 43 -2.75 -8.11 -3.10
N SER A 44 -2.58 -7.17 -4.03
CA SER A 44 -3.41 -7.05 -5.25
C SER A 44 -3.31 -8.29 -6.13
N GLU A 45 -2.09 -8.80 -6.38
CA GLU A 45 -1.90 -10.03 -7.16
C GLU A 45 -2.60 -11.24 -6.50
N LYS A 46 -2.47 -11.37 -5.18
CA LYS A 46 -3.14 -12.45 -4.43
C LYS A 46 -4.66 -12.33 -4.52
N ALA A 47 -5.20 -11.12 -4.40
CA ALA A 47 -6.63 -10.86 -4.55
C ALA A 47 -7.13 -11.20 -5.96
N LYS A 48 -6.38 -10.79 -7.00
CA LYS A 48 -6.70 -11.09 -8.40
C LYS A 48 -6.75 -12.59 -8.67
N ARG A 49 -5.78 -13.37 -8.17
CA ARG A 49 -5.80 -14.84 -8.28
C ARG A 49 -7.05 -15.45 -7.64
N LYS A 50 -7.45 -14.95 -6.46
CA LYS A 50 -8.69 -15.41 -5.80
C LYS A 50 -9.94 -15.07 -6.61
N GLN A 51 -10.01 -13.89 -7.20
CA GLN A 51 -11.13 -13.50 -8.07
C GLN A 51 -11.25 -14.41 -9.29
N ILE A 52 -10.12 -14.68 -9.98
CA ILE A 52 -10.09 -15.60 -11.13
C ILE A 52 -10.56 -16.99 -10.72
N ASN A 53 -10.04 -17.53 -9.61
CA ASN A 53 -10.43 -18.87 -9.13
C ASN A 53 -11.92 -18.93 -8.77
N SER A 54 -12.46 -17.87 -8.15
CA SER A 54 -13.89 -17.76 -7.86
C SER A 54 -14.73 -17.76 -9.15
N ALA A 55 -14.33 -16.97 -10.15
CA ALA A 55 -15.02 -16.92 -11.45
C ALA A 55 -15.02 -18.29 -12.15
N ILE A 56 -13.89 -19.01 -12.14
CA ILE A 56 -13.79 -20.36 -12.70
C ILE A 56 -14.71 -21.34 -11.95
N ALA A 57 -14.76 -21.28 -10.62
CA ALA A 57 -15.61 -22.15 -9.81
C ALA A 57 -17.10 -21.91 -10.08
N ILE A 58 -17.51 -20.65 -10.22
CA ILE A 58 -18.87 -20.25 -10.59
C ILE A 58 -19.22 -20.79 -11.97
N ALA A 59 -18.36 -20.57 -12.98
CA ALA A 59 -18.58 -21.08 -14.33
C ALA A 59 -18.75 -22.61 -14.34
N LYS A 60 -17.88 -23.36 -13.65
CA LYS A 60 -18.00 -24.82 -13.52
C LYS A 60 -19.31 -25.25 -12.87
N ARG A 61 -19.77 -24.56 -11.82
CA ARG A 61 -21.06 -24.83 -11.18
C ARG A 61 -22.22 -24.63 -12.15
N ILE A 62 -22.23 -23.51 -12.88
CA ILE A 62 -23.27 -23.20 -13.87
C ILE A 62 -23.32 -24.29 -14.95
N PHE A 63 -22.17 -24.65 -15.55
CA PHE A 63 -22.11 -25.71 -16.56
C PHE A 63 -22.56 -27.07 -16.04
N LYS A 64 -22.23 -27.42 -14.79
CA LYS A 64 -22.68 -28.68 -14.16
C LYS A 64 -24.20 -28.71 -13.98
N VAL A 65 -24.80 -27.59 -13.55
CA VAL A 65 -26.26 -27.48 -13.43
C VAL A 65 -26.91 -27.72 -14.80
N PHE A 66 -26.46 -27.06 -15.86
CA PHE A 66 -27.04 -27.26 -17.20
C PHE A 66 -26.88 -28.70 -17.74
N LYS A 67 -25.79 -29.40 -17.42
CA LYS A 67 -25.59 -30.80 -17.84
C LYS A 67 -26.56 -31.77 -17.15
N ASN A 68 -26.99 -31.47 -15.92
CA ASN A 68 -27.91 -32.31 -15.16
C ASN A 68 -29.40 -32.04 -15.47
N TYR A 69 -29.71 -31.03 -16.28
CA TYR A 69 -31.07 -30.68 -16.73
C TYR A 69 -31.40 -31.23 -18.13
N LYS A 70 -30.54 -32.09 -18.70
CA LYS A 70 -30.81 -32.90 -19.90
C LYS A 70 -31.05 -34.35 -19.50
#